data_AF-A0A1J4XMV0-F1
#
_entry.id   AF-A0A1J4XMV0-F1
#
_cell.length_a   1.000
_cell.length_b   1.000
_cell.length_c   1.000
_cell.angle_alpha   90.00
_cell.angle_beta   90.00
_cell.angle_gamma   90.00
#
_symmetry.space_group_name_H-M   'P 1'
#
loop_
_entity.id
_entity.type
_entity.pdbx_description
1 polymer ?
#
loop_
_entity_poly.entity_id
_entity_poly.type
_entity_poly.pdbx_seq_one_letter_code
_entity_poly.pdbx_strand_id
1 'polypeptide(L)'
;MGLAAKNGHLKKALEVLFKAKVDFKVIKELLLSEDLLGHSVVGLAAKNGHLKKALEALFEAKVDFEDIKAFLFAKNTNDKNLLHYAAEWGRLGKALEALFEAKVDFEDIKKLLFAKNTSGEPPIYYAAGKGGWVKALEVLFKANVGIKDIKEILLAKDSAGDTLLHSCVADQTLLGVVEVLFKAKIDIKDIKELLLAKGEFGNAVMHQVISNNGSEKIMEILIKAKIDIKDIMDLLLVENEKGFTPLHFAATKTDFDKLVNDLVAAGASPVKLKRVLLSKNSDNEEYQARINKLFENLMTEDEFIVVVPEPEPEKKTFFQKAFKFFGYK
;
A
#
# COMPACT_ATOMS: atom_id res chain seq x y z
N MET A 1 -6.21 -18.41 29.73
CA MET A 1 -5.06 -18.07 28.86
C MET A 1 -5.30 -16.83 28.01
N GLY A 2 -6.37 -16.75 27.21
CA GLY A 2 -6.67 -15.59 26.35
C GLY A 2 -6.66 -14.22 27.06
N LEU A 3 -7.31 -14.10 28.23
CA LEU A 3 -7.27 -12.86 29.04
C LEU A 3 -5.84 -12.47 29.48
N ALA A 4 -5.00 -13.45 29.81
CA ALA A 4 -3.62 -13.18 30.19
C ALA A 4 -2.82 -12.67 28.98
N ALA A 5 -2.97 -13.29 27.81
CA ALA A 5 -2.33 -12.83 26.58
C ALA A 5 -2.80 -11.43 26.15
N LYS A 6 -4.12 -11.19 26.18
CA LYS A 6 -4.73 -9.89 25.89
C LYS A 6 -4.16 -8.74 26.74
N ASN A 7 -3.78 -9.01 27.99
CA ASN A 7 -3.24 -7.99 28.91
C ASN A 7 -1.70 -8.08 29.07
N GLY A 8 -1.01 -8.91 28.28
CA GLY A 8 0.46 -9.05 28.36
C GLY A 8 0.96 -9.73 29.64
N HIS A 9 0.13 -10.60 30.23
CA HIS A 9 0.40 -11.37 31.46
C HIS A 9 0.53 -12.88 31.19
N LEU A 10 0.78 -13.29 29.94
CA LEU A 10 0.87 -14.71 29.56
C LEU A 10 1.92 -15.48 30.36
N LYS A 11 3.07 -14.86 30.63
CA LYS A 11 4.15 -15.41 31.48
C LYS A 11 3.62 -15.90 32.83
N LYS A 12 2.96 -15.02 33.57
CA LYS A 12 2.40 -15.35 34.90
C LYS A 12 1.37 -16.48 34.83
N ALA A 13 0.56 -16.52 33.77
CA ALA A 13 -0.41 -17.60 33.58
C ALA A 13 0.28 -18.95 33.33
N LEU A 14 1.32 -18.99 32.49
CA LEU A 14 2.13 -20.19 32.26
C LEU A 14 2.84 -20.65 33.54
N GLU A 15 3.48 -19.74 34.27
CA GLU A 15 4.13 -20.03 35.54
C GLU A 15 3.19 -20.70 36.55
N VAL A 16 1.94 -20.21 36.65
CA VAL A 16 0.92 -20.81 37.54
C VAL A 16 0.57 -22.23 37.09
N LEU A 17 0.38 -22.47 35.79
CA LEU A 17 0.02 -23.80 35.26
C LEU A 17 1.16 -24.81 35.42
N PHE A 18 2.40 -24.41 35.13
CA PHE A 18 3.57 -25.27 35.33
C PHE A 18 3.83 -25.55 36.81
N LYS A 19 3.66 -24.55 37.70
CA LYS A 19 3.77 -24.75 39.15
C LYS A 19 2.69 -25.72 39.67
N ALA A 20 1.49 -25.66 39.09
CA ALA A 20 0.41 -26.60 39.37
C ALA A 20 0.61 -27.99 38.72
N LYS A 21 1.73 -28.21 38.01
CA LYS A 21 2.05 -29.45 37.28
C LYS A 21 0.96 -29.87 36.28
N VAL A 22 0.31 -28.89 35.65
CA VAL A 22 -0.64 -29.15 34.57
C VAL A 22 0.11 -29.76 33.40
N ASP A 23 -0.45 -30.84 32.84
CA ASP A 23 0.13 -31.53 31.69
C ASP A 23 0.30 -30.57 30.51
N PHE A 24 1.46 -30.63 29.84
CA PHE A 24 1.76 -29.73 28.74
C PHE A 24 0.78 -29.88 27.56
N LYS A 25 0.22 -31.07 27.33
CA LYS A 25 -0.84 -31.29 26.33
C LYS A 25 -2.06 -30.42 26.62
N VAL A 26 -2.46 -30.32 27.89
CA VAL A 26 -3.57 -29.45 28.32
C VAL A 26 -3.20 -27.98 28.15
N ILE A 27 -1.97 -27.59 28.49
CA ILE A 27 -1.49 -26.21 28.26
C ILE A 27 -1.50 -25.87 26.77
N LYS A 28 -1.09 -26.80 25.91
CA LYS A 28 -1.10 -26.66 24.45
C LYS A 28 -2.52 -26.47 23.91
N GLU A 29 -3.48 -27.28 24.34
CA GLU A 29 -4.90 -27.11 24.00
C GLU A 29 -5.44 -25.75 24.46
N LEU A 30 -5.05 -25.28 25.65
CA LEU A 30 -5.42 -23.95 26.14
C LEU A 30 -4.77 -22.80 25.34
N LEU A 31 -3.55 -22.99 24.82
CA LEU A 31 -2.86 -22.00 23.98
C LEU A 31 -3.45 -21.93 22.57
N LEU A 32 -3.95 -23.06 22.06
CA LEU A 32 -4.67 -23.15 20.79
C LEU A 32 -6.14 -22.75 20.90
N SER A 33 -6.69 -22.67 22.13
CA SER A 33 -8.08 -22.29 22.33
C SER A 33 -8.38 -20.89 21.80
N GLU A 34 -9.62 -20.73 21.35
CA GLU A 34 -10.15 -19.50 20.78
C GLU A 34 -11.14 -18.83 21.71
N ASP A 35 -11.27 -17.49 21.63
CA ASP A 35 -12.40 -16.79 22.23
C ASP A 35 -13.68 -16.94 21.37
N LEU A 36 -14.79 -16.34 21.81
CA LEU A 36 -16.07 -16.40 21.09
C LEU A 36 -16.03 -15.78 19.68
N LEU A 37 -14.99 -15.03 19.38
CA LEU A 37 -14.76 -14.40 18.07
C LEU A 37 -13.68 -15.16 17.27
N GLY A 38 -13.24 -16.31 17.77
CA GLY A 38 -12.26 -17.17 17.14
C GLY A 38 -10.80 -16.75 17.37
N HIS A 39 -10.51 -15.75 18.22
CA HIS A 39 -9.12 -15.32 18.39
C HIS A 39 -8.33 -16.35 19.21
N SER A 40 -7.27 -16.91 18.64
CA SER A 40 -6.29 -17.70 19.38
C SER A 40 -5.59 -16.87 20.46
N VAL A 41 -4.97 -17.52 21.45
CA VAL A 41 -4.24 -16.83 22.54
C VAL A 41 -3.14 -15.91 21.98
N VAL A 42 -2.39 -16.37 20.99
CA VAL A 42 -1.34 -15.57 20.34
C VAL A 42 -1.94 -14.48 19.43
N GLY A 43 -3.07 -14.75 18.78
CA GLY A 43 -3.85 -13.75 18.05
C GLY A 43 -4.33 -12.60 18.94
N LEU A 44 -4.81 -12.89 20.16
CA LEU A 44 -5.18 -11.88 21.15
C LEU A 44 -3.99 -11.06 21.61
N ALA A 45 -2.83 -11.69 21.82
CA ALA A 45 -1.60 -10.96 22.13
C ALA A 45 -1.21 -10.01 20.98
N ALA A 46 -1.26 -10.47 19.73
CA ALA A 46 -0.94 -9.66 18.55
C ALA A 46 -1.89 -8.47 18.39
N LYS A 47 -3.20 -8.71 18.47
CA LYS A 47 -4.26 -7.69 18.45
C LYS A 47 -4.02 -6.56 19.44
N ASN A 48 -3.59 -6.90 20.66
CA ASN A 48 -3.40 -5.94 21.75
C ASN A 48 -1.95 -5.42 21.85
N GLY A 49 -1.07 -5.77 20.91
CA GLY A 49 0.32 -5.30 20.90
C GLY A 49 1.21 -5.92 21.98
N HIS A 50 0.89 -7.14 22.42
CA HIS A 50 1.62 -7.91 23.41
C HIS A 50 2.25 -9.19 22.86
N LEU A 51 2.34 -9.34 21.53
CA LEU A 51 2.92 -10.52 20.90
C LEU A 51 4.35 -10.80 21.38
N LYS A 52 5.20 -9.78 21.50
CA LYS A 52 6.57 -9.91 22.04
C LYS A 52 6.57 -10.59 23.40
N LYS A 53 5.81 -10.07 24.35
CA LYS A 53 5.68 -10.64 25.71
C LYS A 53 5.13 -12.07 25.69
N ALA A 54 4.23 -12.37 24.75
CA ALA A 54 3.69 -13.71 24.61
C ALA A 54 4.74 -14.70 24.10
N LEU A 55 5.55 -14.31 23.10
CA LEU A 55 6.64 -15.16 22.58
C LEU A 55 7.75 -15.33 23.62
N GLU A 56 8.17 -14.27 24.29
CA GLU A 56 9.12 -14.32 25.42
C GLU A 56 8.64 -15.33 26.48
N ALA A 57 7.37 -15.25 26.87
CA ALA A 57 6.77 -16.17 27.85
C ALA A 57 6.81 -17.64 27.39
N LEU A 58 6.55 -17.91 26.11
CA LEU A 58 6.58 -19.26 25.54
C LEU A 58 8.01 -19.83 25.50
N PHE A 59 8.99 -19.03 25.11
CA PHE A 59 10.40 -19.45 25.10
C PHE A 59 10.95 -19.66 26.51
N GLU A 60 10.64 -18.77 27.46
CA GLU A 60 11.04 -18.93 28.87
C GLU A 60 10.41 -20.18 29.50
N ALA A 61 9.18 -20.51 29.10
CA ALA A 61 8.51 -21.75 29.47
C ALA A 61 9.09 -23.01 28.79
N LYS A 62 10.12 -22.86 27.96
CA LYS A 62 10.77 -23.94 27.20
C LYS A 62 9.80 -24.69 26.29
N VAL A 63 8.80 -24.00 25.75
CA VAL A 63 7.93 -24.57 24.72
C VAL A 63 8.74 -24.77 23.46
N ASP A 64 8.59 -25.94 22.83
CA ASP A 64 9.28 -26.28 21.59
C ASP A 64 8.91 -25.32 20.45
N PHE A 65 9.86 -25.06 19.56
CA PHE A 65 9.65 -24.10 18.48
C PHE A 65 8.59 -24.56 17.47
N GLU A 66 8.44 -25.86 17.22
CA GLU A 66 7.37 -26.39 16.35
C GLU A 66 5.98 -26.20 16.98
N ASP A 67 5.87 -26.30 18.31
CA ASP A 67 4.64 -25.95 19.02
C ASP A 67 4.36 -24.44 18.92
N ILE A 68 5.38 -23.59 19.06
CA ILE A 68 5.25 -22.15 18.86
C ILE A 68 4.77 -21.85 17.44
N LYS A 69 5.34 -22.50 16.41
CA LYS A 69 4.87 -22.36 15.03
C LYS A 69 3.40 -22.74 14.91
N ALA A 70 2.96 -23.85 15.50
CA ALA A 70 1.54 -24.22 15.48
C ALA A 70 0.65 -23.10 16.05
N PHE A 71 1.09 -22.40 17.10
CA PHE A 71 0.35 -21.26 17.65
C PHE A 71 0.38 -20.02 16.74
N LEU A 72 1.49 -19.78 16.04
CA LEU A 72 1.63 -18.68 15.09
C LEU A 72 0.74 -18.86 13.86
N PHE A 73 0.67 -20.10 13.35
CA PHE A 73 -0.12 -20.46 12.17
C PHE A 73 -1.59 -20.78 12.48
N ALA A 74 -1.99 -20.76 13.76
CA ALA A 74 -3.38 -20.94 14.13
C ALA A 74 -4.28 -19.88 13.46
N LYS A 75 -5.36 -20.35 12.85
CA LYS A 75 -6.37 -19.53 12.19
C LYS A 75 -7.70 -19.70 12.89
N ASN A 76 -8.50 -18.65 12.88
CA ASN A 76 -9.88 -18.73 13.35
C ASN A 76 -10.85 -19.28 12.32
N THR A 77 -12.13 -19.29 12.67
CA THR A 77 -13.26 -19.63 11.79
C THR A 77 -13.39 -18.79 10.51
N ASN A 78 -12.73 -17.63 10.44
CA ASN A 78 -12.66 -16.77 9.25
C ASN A 78 -11.31 -16.88 8.53
N ASP A 79 -10.52 -17.92 8.80
CA ASP A 79 -9.17 -18.11 8.29
C ASP A 79 -8.16 -16.98 8.64
N LYS A 80 -8.50 -16.12 9.62
CA LYS A 80 -7.62 -15.04 10.09
C LYS A 80 -6.56 -15.60 11.03
N ASN A 81 -5.29 -15.41 10.66
CA ASN A 81 -4.12 -15.64 11.51
C ASN A 81 -3.80 -14.42 12.41
N LEU A 82 -2.75 -14.53 13.25
CA LEU A 82 -2.36 -13.47 14.17
C LEU A 82 -2.04 -12.12 13.49
N LEU A 83 -1.49 -12.14 12.27
CA LEU A 83 -1.10 -10.93 11.55
C LEU A 83 -2.34 -10.19 11.03
N HIS A 84 -3.43 -10.87 10.71
CA HIS A 84 -4.69 -10.20 10.36
C HIS A 84 -5.16 -9.32 11.51
N TYR A 85 -5.17 -9.86 12.73
CA TYR A 85 -5.58 -9.08 13.91
C TYR A 85 -4.59 -7.98 14.23
N ALA A 86 -3.28 -8.22 14.06
CA ALA A 86 -2.30 -7.16 14.23
C ALA A 86 -2.55 -6.03 13.24
N ALA A 87 -2.79 -6.34 11.96
CA ALA A 87 -3.02 -5.36 10.90
C ALA A 87 -4.31 -4.56 11.11
N GLU A 88 -5.43 -5.24 11.36
CA GLU A 88 -6.76 -4.62 11.58
C GLU A 88 -6.74 -3.59 12.72
N TRP A 89 -5.85 -3.77 13.70
CA TRP A 89 -5.69 -2.90 14.86
C TRP A 89 -4.47 -1.98 14.79
N GLY A 90 -3.84 -1.82 13.62
CA GLY A 90 -2.70 -0.92 13.41
C GLY A 90 -1.43 -1.35 14.16
N ARG A 91 -1.29 -2.64 14.46
CA ARG A 91 -0.18 -3.27 15.20
C ARG A 91 0.72 -4.15 14.33
N LEU A 92 0.53 -4.18 13.01
CA LEU A 92 1.32 -5.04 12.12
C LEU A 92 2.83 -4.88 12.32
N GLY A 93 3.35 -3.65 12.31
CA GLY A 93 4.78 -3.40 12.53
C GLY A 93 5.30 -3.95 13.87
N LYS A 94 4.54 -3.79 14.96
CA LYS A 94 4.91 -4.36 16.28
C LYS A 94 4.88 -5.89 16.29
N ALA A 95 3.94 -6.50 15.57
CA ALA A 95 3.86 -7.94 15.44
C ALA A 95 5.05 -8.49 14.64
N LEU A 96 5.41 -7.84 13.52
CA LEU A 96 6.61 -8.20 12.76
C LEU A 96 7.89 -8.03 13.58
N GLU A 97 8.02 -6.94 14.33
CA GLU A 97 9.16 -6.72 15.25
C GLU A 97 9.30 -7.87 16.24
N ALA A 98 8.18 -8.29 16.86
CA ALA A 98 8.16 -9.41 17.79
C ALA A 98 8.56 -10.73 17.11
N LEU A 99 8.13 -10.98 15.88
CA LEU A 99 8.46 -12.21 15.14
C LEU A 99 9.94 -12.26 14.76
N PHE A 100 10.51 -11.16 14.27
CA PHE A 100 11.94 -11.08 13.96
C PHE A 100 12.82 -11.17 15.22
N GLU A 101 12.44 -10.51 16.32
CA GLU A 101 13.16 -10.64 17.60
C GLU A 101 13.10 -12.07 18.15
N ALA A 102 11.98 -12.77 17.95
CA ALA A 102 11.81 -14.18 18.25
C ALA A 102 12.54 -15.13 17.27
N LYS A 103 13.27 -14.58 16.29
CA LYS A 103 13.99 -15.32 15.25
C LYS A 103 13.10 -16.27 14.43
N VAL A 104 11.83 -15.89 14.23
CA VAL A 104 10.96 -16.58 13.28
C VAL A 104 11.50 -16.32 11.87
N ASP A 105 11.65 -17.39 11.09
CA ASP A 105 12.18 -17.31 9.73
C ASP A 105 11.28 -16.44 8.84
N PHE A 106 11.88 -15.67 7.93
CA PHE A 106 11.13 -14.77 7.08
C PHE A 106 10.17 -15.53 6.14
N GLU A 107 10.48 -16.75 5.70
CA GLU A 107 9.54 -17.55 4.90
C GLU A 107 8.27 -17.91 5.68
N ASP A 108 8.39 -18.15 6.99
CA ASP A 108 7.21 -18.38 7.83
C ASP A 108 6.43 -17.09 8.08
N ILE A 109 7.11 -15.95 8.28
CA ILE A 109 6.48 -14.63 8.35
C ILE A 109 5.77 -14.31 7.03
N LYS A 110 6.40 -14.61 5.90
CA LYS A 110 5.87 -14.40 4.55
C LYS A 110 4.61 -15.24 4.34
N LYS A 111 4.61 -16.53 4.70
CA LYS A 111 3.40 -17.36 4.68
C LYS A 111 2.26 -16.73 5.49
N LEU A 112 2.55 -16.18 6.67
CA LEU A 112 1.54 -15.48 7.47
C LEU A 112 1.03 -14.21 6.78
N LEU A 113 1.91 -13.41 6.16
CA LEU A 113 1.56 -12.18 5.45
C LEU A 113 0.74 -12.40 4.17
N PHE A 114 0.88 -13.56 3.51
CA PHE A 114 0.14 -13.91 2.29
C PHE A 114 -1.06 -14.84 2.52
N ALA A 115 -1.19 -15.42 3.72
CA ALA A 115 -2.33 -16.27 4.04
C ALA A 115 -3.64 -15.49 3.93
N LYS A 116 -4.57 -15.98 3.10
CA LYS A 116 -5.87 -15.36 2.88
C LYS A 116 -6.88 -15.80 3.93
N ASN A 117 -7.73 -14.87 4.35
CA ASN A 117 -8.94 -15.14 5.12
C ASN A 117 -10.06 -15.71 4.22
N THR A 118 -11.25 -15.95 4.78
CA THR A 118 -12.43 -16.43 4.03
C THR A 118 -12.92 -15.47 2.95
N SER A 119 -12.60 -14.19 3.05
CA SER A 119 -12.87 -13.16 2.01
C SER A 119 -11.79 -13.10 0.93
N GLY A 120 -10.73 -13.93 1.01
CA GLY A 120 -9.63 -13.92 0.06
C GLY A 120 -8.58 -12.83 0.31
N GLU A 121 -8.69 -12.11 1.43
CA GLU A 121 -7.83 -10.97 1.78
C GLU A 121 -6.70 -11.42 2.72
N PRO A 122 -5.42 -11.17 2.37
CA PRO A 122 -4.32 -11.34 3.30
C PRO A 122 -4.30 -10.26 4.41
N PRO A 123 -3.58 -10.48 5.54
CA PRO A 123 -3.47 -9.52 6.65
C PRO A 123 -3.09 -8.12 6.21
N ILE A 124 -2.27 -8.11 5.17
CA ILE A 124 -1.59 -7.00 4.59
C ILE A 124 -2.52 -5.86 4.17
N TYR A 125 -3.74 -6.17 3.71
CA TYR A 125 -4.73 -5.17 3.30
C TYR A 125 -5.31 -4.40 4.48
N TYR A 126 -5.48 -5.06 5.62
CA TYR A 126 -6.01 -4.44 6.83
C TYR A 126 -5.05 -3.40 7.43
N ALA A 127 -3.75 -3.45 7.08
CA ALA A 127 -2.75 -2.55 7.63
C ALA A 127 -2.73 -1.17 6.95
N ALA A 128 -3.25 -1.05 5.73
CA ALA A 128 -3.31 0.23 4.99
C ALA A 128 -4.18 1.25 5.74
N GLY A 129 -5.39 0.84 6.14
CA GLY A 129 -6.40 1.68 6.79
C GLY A 129 -6.07 2.28 8.15
N LYS A 130 -4.93 1.89 8.73
CA LYS A 130 -4.48 2.34 10.06
C LYS A 130 -3.08 2.92 10.06
N GLY A 131 -2.48 3.18 8.89
CA GLY A 131 -1.09 3.62 8.79
C GLY A 131 -0.08 2.59 9.32
N GLY A 132 -0.52 1.34 9.51
CA GLY A 132 0.32 0.26 10.03
C GLY A 132 1.45 -0.11 9.08
N TRP A 133 1.31 0.27 7.80
CA TRP A 133 2.23 -0.08 6.74
C TRP A 133 3.56 0.65 6.76
N VAL A 134 3.58 1.95 7.02
CA VAL A 134 4.83 2.70 7.14
C VAL A 134 5.73 2.04 8.18
N LYS A 135 5.16 1.68 9.34
CA LYS A 135 5.91 1.00 10.40
C LYS A 135 6.29 -0.44 10.04
N ALA A 136 5.41 -1.18 9.37
CA ALA A 136 5.73 -2.54 8.92
C ALA A 136 6.89 -2.56 7.93
N LEU A 137 6.93 -1.66 6.95
CA LEU A 137 8.04 -1.54 6.00
C LEU A 137 9.35 -1.17 6.69
N GLU A 138 9.34 -0.21 7.62
CA GLU A 138 10.54 0.10 8.41
C GLU A 138 11.10 -1.12 9.12
N VAL A 139 10.23 -1.96 9.69
CA VAL A 139 10.62 -3.19 10.38
C VAL A 139 11.18 -4.23 9.40
N LEU A 140 10.54 -4.42 8.24
CA LEU A 140 11.02 -5.34 7.21
C LEU A 140 12.40 -4.92 6.68
N PHE A 141 12.62 -3.62 6.41
CA PHE A 141 13.93 -3.11 6.00
C PHE A 141 14.98 -3.24 7.11
N LYS A 142 14.63 -2.95 8.38
CA LYS A 142 15.52 -3.15 9.52
C LYS A 142 15.92 -4.63 9.70
N ALA A 143 15.02 -5.54 9.35
CA ALA A 143 15.28 -6.98 9.35
C ALA A 143 16.04 -7.47 8.10
N ASN A 144 16.51 -6.56 7.23
CA ASN A 144 17.20 -6.86 5.98
C ASN A 144 16.41 -7.76 5.01
N VAL A 145 15.07 -7.65 5.01
CA VAL A 145 14.24 -8.31 4.00
C VAL A 145 14.57 -7.73 2.62
N GLY A 146 14.82 -8.61 1.64
CA GLY A 146 15.24 -8.21 0.31
C GLY A 146 14.16 -7.47 -0.47
N ILE A 147 14.55 -6.54 -1.35
CA ILE A 147 13.60 -5.75 -2.16
C ILE A 147 12.68 -6.62 -3.02
N LYS A 148 13.14 -7.80 -3.46
CA LYS A 148 12.31 -8.76 -4.20
C LYS A 148 11.08 -9.16 -3.39
N ASP A 149 11.25 -9.50 -2.12
CA ASP A 149 10.17 -9.91 -1.23
C ASP A 149 9.27 -8.73 -0.86
N ILE A 150 9.87 -7.55 -0.62
CA ILE A 150 9.11 -6.32 -0.39
C ILE A 150 8.21 -6.00 -1.59
N LYS A 151 8.72 -6.15 -2.82
CA LYS A 151 7.92 -5.93 -4.03
C LYS A 151 6.81 -6.94 -4.16
N GLU A 152 7.08 -8.22 -3.93
CA GLU A 152 6.04 -9.26 -3.94
C GLU A 152 4.89 -8.93 -2.97
N ILE A 153 5.25 -8.45 -1.78
CA ILE A 153 4.33 -7.99 -0.74
C ILE A 153 3.51 -6.77 -1.19
N LEU A 154 4.17 -5.72 -1.73
CA LEU A 154 3.50 -4.47 -2.14
C LEU A 154 2.70 -4.60 -3.45
N LEU A 155 3.08 -5.54 -4.32
CA LEU A 155 2.41 -5.86 -5.58
C LEU A 155 1.30 -6.91 -5.43
N ALA A 156 1.14 -7.50 -4.25
CA ALA A 156 0.02 -8.37 -3.95
C ALA A 156 -1.30 -7.66 -4.32
N LYS A 157 -2.23 -8.41 -4.93
CA LYS A 157 -3.53 -7.91 -5.38
C LYS A 157 -4.69 -8.47 -4.55
N ASP A 158 -5.66 -7.61 -4.26
CA ASP A 158 -6.88 -7.98 -3.58
C ASP A 158 -7.88 -8.60 -4.58
N SER A 159 -9.11 -8.84 -4.12
CA SER A 159 -10.19 -9.37 -4.96
C SER A 159 -10.66 -8.41 -6.06
N ALA A 160 -10.44 -7.09 -5.91
CA ALA A 160 -10.72 -6.09 -6.94
C ALA A 160 -9.59 -5.97 -7.96
N GLY A 161 -8.43 -6.58 -7.69
CA GLY A 161 -7.24 -6.52 -8.51
C GLY A 161 -6.33 -5.34 -8.18
N ASP A 162 -6.64 -4.60 -7.12
CA ASP A 162 -5.88 -3.47 -6.62
C ASP A 162 -4.66 -3.96 -5.83
N THR A 163 -3.51 -3.34 -6.11
CA THR A 163 -2.33 -3.59 -5.27
C THR A 163 -2.47 -2.89 -3.94
N LEU A 164 -1.68 -3.31 -2.95
CA LEU A 164 -1.67 -2.66 -1.65
C LEU A 164 -1.46 -1.13 -1.71
N LEU A 165 -0.62 -0.64 -2.63
CA LEU A 165 -0.38 0.79 -2.76
C LEU A 165 -1.63 1.56 -3.19
N HIS A 166 -2.57 0.95 -3.91
CA HIS A 166 -3.88 1.54 -4.20
C HIS A 166 -4.68 1.73 -2.91
N SER A 167 -4.74 0.71 -2.03
CA SER A 167 -5.38 0.85 -0.71
C SER A 167 -4.73 1.96 0.12
N CYS A 168 -3.40 2.10 0.08
CA CYS A 168 -2.68 3.17 0.77
C CYS A 168 -3.05 4.58 0.26
N VAL A 169 -3.51 4.72 -0.99
CA VAL A 169 -4.03 5.99 -1.52
C VAL A 169 -5.35 6.35 -0.84
N ALA A 170 -6.30 5.40 -0.77
CA ALA A 170 -7.60 5.61 -0.13
C ALA A 170 -7.44 6.02 1.35
N ASP A 171 -6.45 5.44 2.02
CA ASP A 171 -6.17 5.67 3.43
C ASP A 171 -5.21 6.85 3.70
N GLN A 172 -4.79 7.58 2.66
CA GLN A 172 -3.86 8.72 2.75
C GLN A 172 -2.48 8.37 3.35
N THR A 173 -2.03 7.11 3.22
CA THR A 173 -0.76 6.62 3.77
C THR A 173 0.32 6.39 2.71
N LEU A 174 -0.02 6.46 1.41
CA LEU A 174 0.92 6.23 0.30
C LEU A 174 2.19 7.09 0.43
N LEU A 175 2.06 8.37 0.77
CA LEU A 175 3.20 9.28 0.84
C LEU A 175 4.27 8.80 1.83
N GLY A 176 3.84 8.37 3.02
CA GLY A 176 4.74 7.81 4.03
C GLY A 176 5.38 6.48 3.58
N VAL A 177 4.66 5.67 2.81
CA VAL A 177 5.22 4.45 2.20
C VAL A 177 6.33 4.81 1.21
N VAL A 178 6.07 5.75 0.30
CA VAL A 178 7.06 6.20 -0.71
C VAL A 178 8.28 6.84 -0.04
N GLU A 179 8.10 7.65 1.00
CA GLU A 179 9.20 8.22 1.79
C GLU A 179 10.07 7.13 2.44
N VAL A 180 9.46 6.09 3.02
CA VAL A 180 10.19 4.96 3.60
C VAL A 180 10.99 4.21 2.53
N LEU A 181 10.45 4.00 1.34
CA LEU A 181 11.17 3.37 0.22
C LEU A 181 12.41 4.18 -0.18
N PHE A 182 12.28 5.50 -0.30
CA PHE A 182 13.44 6.37 -0.60
C PHE A 182 14.45 6.41 0.54
N LYS A 183 14.01 6.47 1.79
CA LYS A 183 14.89 6.44 2.98
C LYS A 183 15.65 5.12 3.07
N ALA A 184 15.04 4.01 2.64
CA ALA A 184 15.66 2.70 2.52
C ALA A 184 16.61 2.59 1.30
N LYS A 185 16.78 3.66 0.52
CA LYS A 185 17.64 3.73 -0.67
C LYS A 185 17.27 2.70 -1.74
N ILE A 186 15.97 2.40 -1.87
CA ILE A 186 15.47 1.55 -2.94
C ILE A 186 15.66 2.27 -4.28
N ASP A 187 16.07 1.50 -5.30
CA ASP A 187 16.29 2.02 -6.64
C ASP A 187 14.99 2.59 -7.23
N ILE A 188 15.09 3.71 -7.94
CA ILE A 188 13.94 4.35 -8.57
C ILE A 188 13.23 3.42 -9.55
N LYS A 189 13.92 2.49 -10.21
CA LYS A 189 13.31 1.50 -11.10
C LYS A 189 12.32 0.62 -10.35
N ASP A 190 12.66 0.19 -9.13
CA ASP A 190 11.78 -0.63 -8.29
C ASP A 190 10.60 0.18 -7.77
N ILE A 191 10.83 1.43 -7.32
CA ILE A 191 9.76 2.32 -6.88
C ILE A 191 8.80 2.64 -8.03
N LYS A 192 9.32 2.87 -9.24
CA LYS A 192 8.50 3.08 -10.44
C LYS A 192 7.64 1.87 -10.74
N GLU A 193 8.21 0.67 -10.71
CA GLU A 193 7.43 -0.55 -10.93
C GLU A 193 6.24 -0.65 -9.97
N LEU A 194 6.46 -0.32 -8.69
CA LEU A 194 5.40 -0.28 -7.67
C LEU A 194 4.33 0.78 -7.97
N LEU A 195 4.73 2.00 -8.35
CA LEU A 195 3.82 3.11 -8.65
C LEU A 195 3.10 2.97 -10.00
N LEU A 196 3.69 2.23 -10.95
CA LEU A 196 3.11 1.89 -12.25
C LEU A 196 2.22 0.65 -12.20
N ALA A 197 2.23 -0.09 -11.09
CA ALA A 197 1.41 -1.27 -10.93
C ALA A 197 -0.06 -0.92 -11.14
N LYS A 198 -0.72 -1.67 -12.02
CA LYS A 198 -2.12 -1.42 -12.40
C LYS A 198 -3.08 -2.20 -11.51
N GLY A 199 -4.03 -1.49 -10.93
CA GLY A 199 -5.18 -2.01 -10.20
C GLY A 199 -6.42 -2.16 -11.10
N GLU A 200 -7.59 -1.88 -10.54
CA GLU A 200 -8.88 -1.92 -11.22
C GLU A 200 -8.95 -0.92 -12.39
N PHE A 201 -9.59 -1.32 -13.50
CA PHE A 201 -9.70 -0.55 -14.76
C PHE A 201 -8.35 -0.16 -15.39
N GLY A 202 -7.28 -0.86 -15.02
CA GLY A 202 -5.91 -0.58 -15.44
C GLY A 202 -5.36 0.75 -14.91
N ASN A 203 -5.99 1.35 -13.90
CA ASN A 203 -5.45 2.53 -13.23
C ASN A 203 -4.17 2.14 -12.49
N ALA A 204 -3.09 2.87 -12.71
CA ALA A 204 -1.92 2.79 -11.87
C ALA A 204 -2.14 3.54 -10.55
N VAL A 205 -1.27 3.30 -9.56
CA VAL A 205 -1.29 4.02 -8.27
C VAL A 205 -1.29 5.54 -8.49
N MET A 206 -0.55 6.01 -9.50
CA MET A 206 -0.46 7.43 -9.86
C MET A 206 -1.79 8.03 -10.33
N HIS A 207 -2.66 7.27 -11.00
CA HIS A 207 -4.00 7.76 -11.37
C HIS A 207 -4.83 8.06 -10.12
N GLN A 208 -4.81 7.15 -9.14
CA GLN A 208 -5.59 7.28 -7.92
C GLN A 208 -5.05 8.38 -7.00
N VAL A 209 -3.73 8.46 -6.78
CA VAL A 209 -3.14 9.47 -5.89
C VAL A 209 -3.45 10.90 -6.37
N ILE A 210 -3.37 11.13 -7.68
CA ILE A 210 -3.70 12.44 -8.28
C ILE A 210 -5.20 12.71 -8.18
N SER A 211 -6.04 11.70 -8.42
CA SER A 211 -7.50 11.82 -8.30
C SER A 211 -7.94 12.19 -6.87
N ASN A 212 -7.20 11.75 -5.86
CA ASN A 212 -7.46 12.02 -4.44
C ASN A 212 -6.75 13.28 -3.90
N ASN A 213 -6.45 14.25 -4.76
CA ASN A 213 -5.79 15.53 -4.41
C ASN A 213 -4.40 15.34 -3.77
N GLY A 214 -3.71 14.25 -4.12
CA GLY A 214 -2.36 13.96 -3.68
C GLY A 214 -1.27 14.40 -4.67
N SER A 215 -1.64 15.03 -5.80
CA SER A 215 -0.74 15.49 -6.87
C SER A 215 0.42 16.33 -6.33
N GLU A 216 0.14 17.42 -5.63
CA GLU A 216 1.19 18.32 -5.13
C GLU A 216 2.19 17.59 -4.22
N LYS A 217 1.69 16.81 -3.26
CA LYS A 217 2.52 16.16 -2.25
C LYS A 217 3.37 15.02 -2.82
N ILE A 218 2.80 14.18 -3.68
CA ILE A 218 3.58 13.09 -4.29
C ILE A 218 4.67 13.67 -5.19
N MET A 219 4.37 14.75 -5.92
CA MET A 219 5.34 15.43 -6.78
C MET A 219 6.44 16.11 -5.95
N GLU A 220 6.09 16.75 -4.84
CA GLU A 220 7.08 17.30 -3.91
C GLU A 220 8.04 16.22 -3.38
N ILE A 221 7.54 15.03 -3.02
CA ILE A 221 8.38 13.91 -2.58
C ILE A 221 9.31 13.45 -3.69
N LEU A 222 8.79 13.24 -4.92
CA LEU A 222 9.60 12.80 -6.06
C LEU A 222 10.68 13.82 -6.45
N ILE A 223 10.36 15.11 -6.42
CA ILE A 223 11.31 16.20 -6.72
C ILE A 223 12.36 16.32 -5.61
N LYS A 224 11.96 16.27 -4.32
CA LYS A 224 12.90 16.28 -3.18
C LYS A 224 13.85 15.08 -3.20
N ALA A 225 13.36 13.94 -3.67
CA ALA A 225 14.18 12.74 -3.90
C ALA A 225 15.11 12.86 -5.12
N LYS A 226 15.09 13.99 -5.84
CA LYS A 226 15.91 14.29 -7.03
C LYS A 226 15.75 13.25 -8.14
N ILE A 227 14.52 12.77 -8.32
CA ILE A 227 14.20 11.83 -9.39
C ILE A 227 14.28 12.55 -10.74
N ASP A 228 14.85 11.86 -11.73
CA ASP A 228 14.97 12.38 -13.09
C ASP A 228 13.58 12.69 -13.67
N ILE A 229 13.46 13.82 -14.37
CA ILE A 229 12.19 14.24 -14.96
C ILE A 229 11.63 13.19 -15.92
N LYS A 230 12.48 12.42 -16.62
CA LYS A 230 12.05 11.31 -17.47
C LYS A 230 11.32 10.23 -16.68
N ASP A 231 11.84 9.88 -15.50
CA ASP A 231 11.23 8.87 -14.63
C ASP A 231 9.89 9.34 -14.07
N ILE A 232 9.80 10.61 -13.68
CA ILE A 232 8.54 11.26 -13.28
C ILE A 232 7.55 11.26 -14.46
N MET A 233 8.01 11.57 -15.67
CA MET A 233 7.16 11.57 -16.85
C MET A 233 6.64 10.17 -17.19
N ASP A 234 7.43 9.11 -17.02
CA ASP A 234 6.94 7.74 -17.21
C ASP A 234 5.78 7.42 -16.25
N LEU A 235 5.83 7.93 -15.01
CA LEU A 235 4.75 7.80 -14.02
C LEU A 235 3.48 8.58 -14.41
N LEU A 236 3.63 9.76 -15.02
CA LEU A 236 2.51 10.64 -15.36
C LEU A 236 1.88 10.37 -16.73
N LEU A 237 2.55 9.59 -17.57
CA LEU A 237 2.15 9.30 -18.95
C LEU A 237 1.61 7.87 -19.13
N VAL A 238 1.62 7.05 -18.09
CA VAL A 238 1.04 5.70 -18.15
C VAL A 238 -0.46 5.76 -18.43
N GLU A 239 -0.94 5.04 -19.43
CA GLU A 239 -2.36 4.96 -19.76
C GLU A 239 -3.07 3.86 -18.99
N ASN A 240 -4.29 4.14 -18.53
CA ASN A 240 -5.24 3.12 -18.07
C ASN A 240 -5.97 2.43 -19.24
N GLU A 241 -6.92 1.54 -18.97
CA GLU A 241 -7.65 0.81 -20.03
C GLU A 241 -8.46 1.71 -20.97
N LYS A 242 -8.81 2.92 -20.52
CA LYS A 242 -9.52 3.92 -21.33
C LYS A 242 -8.57 4.88 -22.04
N GLY A 243 -7.25 4.70 -21.90
CA GLY A 243 -6.24 5.57 -22.49
C GLY A 243 -6.04 6.89 -21.74
N PHE A 244 -6.60 7.05 -20.53
CA PHE A 244 -6.34 8.25 -19.72
C PHE A 244 -5.04 8.07 -18.93
N THR A 245 -4.25 9.13 -18.89
CA THR A 245 -3.02 9.21 -18.07
C THR A 245 -3.28 9.92 -16.75
N PRO A 246 -2.43 9.77 -15.71
CA PRO A 246 -2.57 10.55 -14.48
C PRO A 246 -2.61 12.07 -14.73
N LEU A 247 -1.92 12.55 -15.77
CA LEU A 247 -1.96 13.96 -16.17
C LEU A 247 -3.37 14.41 -16.61
N HIS A 248 -4.17 13.56 -17.25
CA HIS A 248 -5.57 13.88 -17.57
C HIS A 248 -6.41 14.06 -16.31
N PHE A 249 -6.16 13.27 -15.27
CA PHE A 249 -6.84 13.44 -13.97
C PHE A 249 -6.37 14.72 -13.27
N ALA A 250 -5.06 15.02 -13.32
CA ALA A 250 -4.50 16.25 -12.78
C ALA A 250 -5.12 17.49 -13.42
N ALA A 251 -5.43 17.47 -14.72
CA ALA A 251 -6.05 18.60 -15.43
C ALA A 251 -7.39 19.06 -14.86
N THR A 252 -8.08 18.19 -14.10
CA THR A 252 -9.34 18.50 -13.42
C THR A 252 -9.15 19.18 -12.05
N LYS A 253 -7.90 19.34 -11.61
CA LYS A 253 -7.54 19.88 -10.29
C LYS A 253 -7.18 21.37 -10.37
N THR A 254 -7.32 22.04 -9.23
CA THR A 254 -7.08 23.49 -9.09
C THR A 254 -5.59 23.84 -9.11
N ASP A 255 -4.72 22.90 -8.73
CA ASP A 255 -3.26 23.02 -8.69
C ASP A 255 -2.58 22.61 -10.01
N PHE A 256 -3.35 22.29 -11.04
CA PHE A 256 -2.84 21.75 -12.31
C PHE A 256 -1.83 22.67 -13.00
N ASP A 257 -2.14 23.96 -13.10
CA ASP A 257 -1.30 24.93 -13.80
C ASP A 257 0.08 25.04 -13.12
N LYS A 258 0.12 24.95 -11.78
CA LYS A 258 1.35 24.88 -11.00
C LYS A 258 2.13 23.61 -11.31
N LEU A 259 1.47 22.45 -11.33
CA LEU A 259 2.10 21.18 -11.68
C LEU A 259 2.77 21.23 -13.06
N VAL A 260 2.08 21.77 -14.07
CA VAL A 260 2.65 21.90 -15.43
C VAL A 260 3.87 22.81 -15.43
N ASN A 261 3.80 23.97 -14.77
CA ASN A 261 4.94 24.89 -14.66
C ASN A 261 6.14 24.24 -13.96
N ASP A 262 5.90 23.53 -12.86
CA ASP A 262 6.95 22.82 -12.12
C ASP A 262 7.60 21.72 -12.97
N LEU A 263 6.81 20.97 -13.74
CA LEU A 263 7.31 19.94 -14.67
C LEU A 263 8.16 20.55 -15.79
N VAL A 264 7.70 21.64 -16.40
CA VAL A 264 8.45 22.33 -17.47
C VAL A 264 9.74 22.94 -16.92
N ALA A 265 9.69 23.57 -15.75
CA ALA A 265 10.88 24.07 -15.06
C ALA A 265 11.89 22.96 -14.72
N ALA A 266 11.40 21.74 -14.46
CA ALA A 266 12.22 20.55 -14.26
C ALA A 266 12.71 19.90 -15.58
N GLY A 267 12.36 20.45 -16.74
CA GLY A 267 12.83 19.98 -18.05
C GLY A 267 11.86 19.08 -18.82
N ALA A 268 10.59 18.98 -18.40
CA ALA A 268 9.58 18.27 -19.17
C ALA A 268 9.23 19.05 -20.45
N SER A 269 9.06 18.34 -21.58
CA SER A 269 8.67 18.94 -22.85
C SER A 269 7.23 19.49 -22.79
N PRO A 270 7.03 20.81 -22.95
CA PRO A 270 5.70 21.41 -22.98
C PRO A 270 4.85 20.86 -24.14
N VAL A 271 5.46 20.67 -25.32
CA VAL A 271 4.85 20.05 -26.51
C VAL A 271 4.26 18.67 -26.17
N LYS A 272 5.04 17.83 -25.49
CA LYS A 272 4.63 16.46 -25.14
C LYS A 272 3.47 16.48 -24.13
N LEU A 273 3.56 17.33 -23.11
CA LEU A 273 2.50 17.49 -22.11
C LEU A 273 1.20 17.93 -22.77
N LYS A 274 1.24 18.99 -23.59
CA LYS A 274 0.08 19.51 -24.34
C LYS A 274 -0.54 18.44 -25.22
N ARG A 275 0.26 17.73 -26.02
CA ARG A 275 -0.24 16.66 -26.92
C ARG A 275 -1.00 15.58 -26.14
N VAL A 276 -0.42 15.11 -25.02
CA VAL A 276 -1.06 14.08 -24.19
C VAL A 276 -2.38 14.58 -23.63
N LEU A 277 -2.40 15.79 -23.06
CA LEU A 277 -3.59 16.39 -22.45
C LEU A 277 -4.76 16.54 -23.42
N LEU A 278 -4.48 16.82 -24.70
CA LEU A 278 -5.49 17.01 -25.74
C LEU A 278 -5.97 15.68 -26.36
N SER A 279 -5.23 14.58 -26.18
CA SER A 279 -5.49 13.30 -26.87
C SER A 279 -6.83 12.62 -26.55
N LYS A 280 -7.48 12.92 -25.41
CA LYS A 280 -8.74 12.28 -24.98
C LYS A 280 -9.92 13.23 -24.78
N ASN A 281 -9.73 14.53 -25.03
CA ASN A 281 -10.73 15.58 -24.85
C ASN A 281 -10.76 16.56 -26.05
N SER A 282 -10.53 16.04 -27.26
CA SER A 282 -10.51 16.81 -28.53
C SER A 282 -11.82 17.52 -28.86
N ASP A 283 -12.93 17.13 -28.21
CA ASP A 283 -14.26 17.65 -28.51
C ASP A 283 -14.75 18.65 -27.45
N ASN A 284 -14.01 18.81 -26.35
CA ASN A 284 -14.35 19.76 -25.28
C ASN A 284 -13.64 21.09 -25.54
N GLU A 285 -14.33 22.03 -26.19
CA GLU A 285 -13.78 23.34 -26.55
C GLU A 285 -13.27 24.14 -25.34
N GLU A 286 -13.98 24.10 -24.22
CA GLU A 286 -13.59 24.83 -22.99
C GLU A 286 -12.29 24.25 -22.40
N TYR A 287 -12.20 22.92 -22.32
CA TYR A 287 -11.00 22.24 -21.87
C TYR A 287 -9.82 22.53 -22.81
N GLN A 288 -10.02 22.46 -24.12
CA GLN A 288 -8.99 22.77 -25.11
C GLN A 288 -8.53 24.22 -25.00
N ALA A 289 -9.45 25.18 -24.89
CA ALA A 289 -9.11 26.59 -24.72
C ALA A 289 -8.29 26.81 -23.44
N ARG A 290 -8.67 26.16 -22.32
CA ARG A 290 -7.90 26.21 -21.08
C ARG A 290 -6.48 25.65 -21.26
N ILE A 291 -6.35 24.45 -21.85
CA ILE A 291 -5.04 23.83 -22.08
C ILE A 291 -4.21 24.67 -23.05
N ASN A 292 -4.76 25.15 -24.15
CA ASN A 292 -4.06 26.00 -25.10
C ASN A 292 -3.53 27.27 -24.43
N LYS A 293 -4.38 27.97 -23.67
CA LYS A 293 -3.99 29.18 -22.93
C LYS A 293 -2.86 28.93 -21.92
N LEU A 294 -2.87 27.77 -21.23
CA LEU A 294 -1.81 27.42 -20.30
C LEU A 294 -0.45 27.28 -21.01
N PHE A 295 -0.43 26.70 -22.20
CA PHE A 295 0.81 26.42 -22.95
C PHE A 295 1.27 27.56 -23.87
N GLU A 296 0.45 28.59 -24.12
CA GLU A 296 0.82 29.77 -24.93
C GLU A 296 2.11 30.43 -24.46
N ASN A 297 2.33 30.51 -23.14
CA ASN A 297 3.53 31.14 -22.57
C ASN A 297 4.66 30.15 -22.25
N LEU A 298 4.44 28.85 -22.49
CA LEU A 298 5.39 27.78 -22.17
C LEU A 298 6.08 27.20 -23.41
N MET A 299 5.67 27.62 -24.60
CA MET A 299 6.13 27.10 -25.88
C MET A 299 6.69 28.23 -26.74
N THR A 300 7.71 27.94 -27.54
CA THR A 300 8.14 28.89 -28.59
C THR A 300 7.15 28.88 -29.76
N GLU A 301 7.18 29.91 -30.62
CA GLU A 301 6.31 29.98 -31.82
C GLU A 301 6.47 28.73 -32.71
N ASP A 302 7.70 28.23 -32.88
CA ASP A 302 8.00 27.03 -33.67
C ASP A 302 7.42 25.74 -33.07
N GLU A 303 7.32 25.66 -31.74
CA GLU A 303 6.76 24.50 -31.04
C GLU A 303 5.22 24.45 -31.13
N PHE A 304 4.56 25.60 -31.29
CA PHE A 304 3.11 25.70 -31.29
C PHE A 304 2.48 25.12 -32.57
N ILE A 305 3.20 25.22 -33.71
CA ILE A 305 2.75 24.75 -35.04
C ILE A 305 2.64 23.21 -35.09
N VAL A 306 3.41 22.49 -34.27
CA VAL A 306 3.53 21.00 -34.29
C VAL A 306 2.39 20.28 -33.54
N VAL A 307 1.51 21.01 -32.84
CA VAL A 307 0.52 20.41 -31.91
C VAL A 307 -0.93 20.47 -32.42
N VAL A 308 -1.19 20.99 -33.62
CA VAL A 308 -2.53 20.92 -34.24
C VAL A 308 -2.77 19.46 -34.66
N PRO A 309 -3.70 18.72 -34.03
CA PRO A 309 -4.00 17.36 -34.47
C PRO A 309 -4.79 17.42 -35.78
N GLU A 310 -4.48 16.56 -36.74
CA GLU A 310 -5.46 16.24 -37.79
C GLU A 310 -6.73 15.66 -37.14
N PRO A 311 -7.93 16.06 -37.58
CA PRO A 311 -9.17 15.60 -36.95
C PRO A 311 -9.34 14.09 -37.16
N GLU A 312 -9.26 13.31 -36.07
CA GLU A 312 -9.68 11.91 -36.07
C GLU A 312 -11.22 11.81 -36.07
N PRO A 313 -11.80 10.78 -36.73
CA PRO A 313 -13.23 10.62 -36.84
C PRO A 313 -13.88 10.33 -35.48
N GLU A 314 -14.97 11.07 -35.22
CA GLU A 314 -15.76 11.14 -33.99
C GLU A 314 -15.83 9.83 -33.16
N LYS A 315 -15.25 9.86 -31.95
CA LYS A 315 -15.60 8.92 -30.87
C LYS A 315 -16.22 9.68 -29.70
N LYS A 316 -17.55 9.76 -29.73
CA LYS A 316 -18.38 10.31 -28.65
C LYS A 316 -17.99 9.73 -27.29
N THR A 317 -17.53 10.55 -26.34
CA THR A 317 -17.41 10.12 -24.93
C THR A 317 -17.96 11.13 -23.90
N PHE A 318 -19.13 10.77 -23.36
CA PHE A 318 -19.52 10.54 -21.94
C PHE A 318 -19.06 11.45 -20.77
N PHE A 319 -18.47 12.62 -20.94
CA PHE A 319 -17.92 13.37 -19.79
C PHE A 319 -18.92 14.01 -18.80
N GLN A 320 -20.22 13.78 -18.93
CA GLN A 320 -21.21 14.18 -17.91
C GLN A 320 -21.76 13.03 -17.05
N LYS A 321 -21.51 11.75 -17.39
CA LYS A 321 -22.07 10.61 -16.65
C LYS A 321 -21.07 9.87 -15.75
N ALA A 322 -19.76 10.07 -15.92
CA ALA A 322 -18.74 9.45 -15.06
C ALA A 322 -18.74 10.01 -13.62
N PHE A 323 -19.19 11.26 -13.42
CA PHE A 323 -19.22 11.89 -12.09
C PHE A 323 -20.26 11.29 -11.12
N LYS A 324 -21.24 10.51 -11.61
CA LYS A 324 -22.22 9.84 -10.74
C LYS A 324 -21.81 8.43 -10.32
N PHE A 325 -20.80 7.84 -10.98
CA PHE A 325 -20.40 6.45 -10.76
C PHE A 325 -19.27 6.31 -9.73
N PHE A 326 -18.43 7.35 -9.56
CA PHE A 326 -17.30 7.28 -8.64
C PHE A 326 -17.61 7.54 -7.17
N GLY A 327 -18.85 7.86 -6.77
CA GLY A 327 -19.33 7.64 -5.39
C GLY A 327 -18.51 8.18 -4.20
N TYR A 328 -17.52 9.06 -4.40
CA TYR A 328 -16.72 9.63 -3.32
C TYR A 328 -17.30 11.01 -2.94
N LYS A 329 -17.93 11.04 -1.76
CA LYS A 329 -18.29 12.27 -1.04
C LYS A 329 -17.06 12.85 -0.35
#